data_AF-A0A840CWQ1-F1
#
_entry.id   AF-A0A840CWQ1-F1
#
_cell.length_a   1.000
_cell.length_b   1.000
_cell.length_c   1.000
_cell.angle_alpha   90.00
_cell.angle_beta   90.00
_cell.angle_gamma   90.00
#
_symmetry.space_group_name_H-M   'P 1'
#
loop_
_entity.id
_entity.type
_entity.pdbx_description
1 polymer ?
#
loop_
_entity_poly.entity_id
_entity_poly.type
_entity_poly.pdbx_seq_one_letter_code
_entity_poly.pdbx_strand_id
1 'polypeptide(L)' 'MTPEEIAIRNKLLTGIQVSYNELVRKRQQENEELYFSHNGRVVGIKARDLNTVDIKIPYPHSK' A
#
# COMPACT_ATOMS: atom_id res chain seq x y z
N MET A 1 27.80 6.83 0.45
CA MET A 1 27.08 5.54 0.40
C MET A 1 27.84 4.60 -0.50
N THR A 2 28.27 3.45 0.01
CA THR A 2 28.90 2.40 -0.80
C THR A 2 27.85 1.69 -1.68
N PRO A 3 28.27 0.98 -2.74
CA PRO A 3 27.36 0.14 -3.52
C PRO A 3 26.57 -0.86 -2.66
N GLU A 4 27.19 -1.44 -1.63
CA GLU A 4 26.57 -2.36 -0.69
C GLU A 4 25.48 -1.66 0.15
N GLU A 5 25.77 -0.46 0.65
CA GLU A 5 24.80 0.35 1.41
C GLU A 5 23.58 0.72 0.54
N ILE A 6 23.79 1.02 -0.75
CA ILE A 6 22.72 1.30 -1.72
C ILE A 6 21.88 0.03 -1.95
N ALA A 7 22.53 -1.13 -2.13
CA ALA A 7 21.83 -2.39 -2.34
C ALA A 7 20.99 -2.79 -1.13
N ILE A 8 21.50 -2.60 0.10
CA ILE A 8 20.77 -2.85 1.34
C ILE A 8 19.58 -1.90 1.46
N ARG A 9 19.79 -0.59 1.23
CA ARG A 9 18.71 0.40 1.23
C ARG A 9 17.59 0.04 0.26
N ASN A 10 17.94 -0.36 -0.96
CA ASN A 10 16.96 -0.71 -1.99
C ASN A 10 16.14 -1.94 -1.57
N LYS A 11 16.78 -2.98 -1.02
CA LYS A 11 16.07 -4.16 -0.49
C LYS A 11 15.08 -3.79 0.63
N LEU A 12 15.49 -2.91 1.55
CA LEU A 12 14.63 -2.44 2.64
C LEU A 12 13.42 -1.67 2.10
N LEU A 13 13.63 -0.74 1.16
CA LEU A 13 12.55 0.04 0.55
C LEU A 13 11.55 -0.86 -0.20
N THR A 14 12.05 -1.83 -0.96
CA THR A 14 11.19 -2.81 -1.64
C THR A 14 10.38 -3.64 -0.64
N GLY A 15 10.99 -4.11 0.44
CA GLY A 15 10.29 -4.87 1.48
C GLY A 15 9.18 -4.06 2.16
N ILE A 16 9.44 -2.78 2.45
CA ILE A 16 8.45 -1.85 3.02
C ILE A 16 7.30 -1.63 2.03
N GLN A 17 7.60 -1.38 0.75
CA GLN A 17 6.61 -1.17 -0.30
C GLN A 17 5.67 -2.37 -0.44
N VAL A 18 6.23 -3.58 -0.53
CA VAL A 18 5.44 -4.82 -0.63
C VAL A 18 4.52 -4.97 0.58
N SER A 19 5.07 -4.82 1.79
CA SER A 19 4.30 -4.96 3.03
C SER A 19 3.17 -3.94 3.15
N TYR A 20 3.43 -2.69 2.75
CA TYR A 20 2.44 -1.62 2.75
C TYR A 20 1.31 -1.91 1.75
N ASN A 21 1.64 -2.30 0.52
CA ASN A 21 0.65 -2.57 -0.51
C ASN A 21 -0.23 -3.77 -0.16
N GLU A 22 0.33 -4.82 0.44
CA GLU A 22 -0.44 -5.96 0.97
C GLU A 22 -1.40 -5.55 2.08
N LEU A 23 -0.96 -4.68 3.01
CA LEU A 23 -1.81 -4.16 4.06
C LEU A 23 -2.97 -3.32 3.49
N VAL A 24 -2.68 -2.45 2.53
CA VAL A 24 -3.68 -1.64 1.82
C VAL A 24 -4.71 -2.54 1.13
N ARG A 25 -4.25 -3.55 0.40
CA ARG A 25 -5.13 -4.52 -0.28
C ARG A 25 -6.04 -5.24 0.70
N LYS A 26 -5.50 -5.77 1.80
CA LYS A 26 -6.30 -6.45 2.84
C LYS A 26 -7.32 -5.52 3.47
N ARG A 27 -6.91 -4.29 3.82
CA ARG A 27 -7.81 -3.25 4.34
C ARG A 27 -8.93 -2.93 3.36
N GLN A 28 -8.66 -2.89 2.06
CA GLN A 28 -9.69 -2.63 1.06
C GLN A 28 -10.66 -3.80 0.91
N GLN A 29 -10.16 -5.04 0.90
CA GLN A 29 -10.99 -6.26 0.86
C GLN A 29 -11.88 -6.40 2.10
N GLU A 30 -11.37 -6.07 3.29
CA GLU A 30 -12.14 -6.11 4.54
C GLU A 30 -13.20 -5.00 4.64
N ASN A 31 -13.00 -3.89 3.91
CA ASN A 31 -13.91 -2.73 3.92
C ASN A 31 -14.90 -2.73 2.73
N GLU A 32 -15.16 -3.90 2.13
CA GLU A 32 -16.23 -4.07 1.14
C GLU A 32 -17.58 -3.69 1.80
N GLU A 33 -18.03 -2.47 1.50
CA GLU A 33 -19.31 -1.82 1.82
C GLU A 33 -19.98 -2.19 3.16
N LEU A 34 -19.90 -1.29 4.14
CA LEU A 34 -20.70 -1.40 5.35
C LEU A 34 -22.13 -0.95 5.06
N TYR A 35 -23.08 -1.89 5.08
CA TYR A 35 -24.51 -1.63 5.01
C TYR A 35 -25.15 -1.70 6.38
N PHE A 36 -25.87 -0.65 6.79
CA PHE A 36 -26.67 -0.67 8.01
C PHE A 36 -27.99 0.08 7.82
N SER A 37 -28.98 -0.26 8.66
CA SER A 37 -30.29 0.38 8.66
C SER A 37 -30.28 1.56 9.64
N HIS A 38 -30.65 2.74 9.15
CA HIS A 38 -30.86 3.93 9.98
C HIS A 38 -32.20 4.58 9.62
N ASN A 39 -33.11 4.67 10.58
CA ASN A 39 -34.46 5.24 10.41
C ASN A 39 -35.25 4.60 9.24
N GLY A 40 -35.15 3.28 9.06
CA GLY A 40 -35.86 2.54 8.01
C GLY A 40 -35.27 2.70 6.60
N ARG A 41 -34.10 3.35 6.47
CA ARG A 41 -33.36 3.47 5.21
C ARG A 41 -32.07 2.65 5.29
N VAL A 42 -31.76 1.92 4.22
CA VAL A 42 -30.46 1.24 4.07
C VAL A 42 -29.43 2.29 3.67
N VAL A 43 -28.38 2.42 4.48
CA VAL A 43 -27.25 3.32 4.23
C VAL A 43 -26.02 2.46 3.97
N GLY A 44 -25.41 2.63 2.79
CA GLY A 44 -24.13 2.01 2.44
C GLY A 44 -23.00 3.02 2.61
N ILE A 45 -22.00 2.68 3.42
CA ILE A 45 -20.76 3.46 3.54
C ILE A 45 -19.65 2.69 2.82
N LYS A 46 -19.12 3.29 1.75
CA LYS A 46 -17.88 2.86 1.12
C LYS A 46 -16.70 3.43 1.90
N ALA A 47 -15.76 2.57 2.30
CA ALA A 47 -14.48 3.06 2.77
C ALA A 47 -13.73 3.76 1.62
N ARG A 48 -12.89 4.73 1.97
CA ARG A 48 -12.08 5.49 1.01
C ARG A 48 -11.09 4.56 0.31
N ASP A 49 -10.96 4.72 -1.01
CA ASP A 49 -9.88 4.06 -1.75
C ASP A 49 -8.52 4.50 -1.24
N LEU A 50 -7.73 3.53 -0.78
CA LEU A 50 -6.34 3.73 -0.38
C LEU A 50 -5.45 3.45 -1.60
N ASN A 51 -4.54 4.36 -1.90
CA ASN A 51 -3.62 4.20 -3.02
C ASN A 51 -2.43 3.32 -2.60
N THR A 52 -2.02 2.43 -3.50
CA THR A 52 -0.74 1.73 -3.38
C THR A 52 0.41 2.70 -3.62
N VAL A 53 1.59 2.36 -3.10
CA VAL A 53 2.81 3.15 -3.30
C VAL A 53 3.71 2.39 -4.27
N ASP A 54 4.27 3.13 -5.23
CA ASP A 54 5.35 2.63 -6.08
C ASP A 54 6.61 3.46 -5.86
N ILE A 55 7.59 2.87 -5.16
CA ILE A 55 8.89 3.51 -4.93
C ILE A 55 9.74 3.25 -6.17
N LYS A 56 9.81 4.24 -7.07
CA LYS A 56 10.76 4.19 -8.19
C LYS A 56 12.19 4.24 -7.65
N ILE A 57 12.83 3.08 -7.57
CA ILE A 57 14.24 2.98 -7.17
C ILE A 57 15.12 3.22 -8.42
N PRO A 58 15.85 4.35 -8.50
CA PRO A 58 16.82 4.52 -9.58
C PRO A 58 17.95 3.49 -9.42
N TYR A 59 18.19 2.70 -10.45
CA TYR A 59 19.38 1.84 -10.53
C TYR A 59 20.64 2.72 -10.57
N PRO A 60 21.67 2.42 -9.76
CA PRO A 60 22.97 3.04 -9.98
C PRO A 60 23.53 2.49 -11.29
N HIS A 61 23.73 3.36 -12.28
CA HIS A 61 24.45 3.00 -13.50
C HIS A 61 25.85 2.51 -13.11
N SER A 62 26.10 1.22 -13.36
CA SER A 62 27.44 0.64 -13.38
C SER A 62 28.24 1.35 -14.48
N LYS A 63 29.27 2.09 -14.08
CA LYS A 63 30.37 2.49 -14.96
C LYS A 63 31.59 1.67 -14.58
#